data_AF-A0A818U6T9-F1
#
_entry.id   AF-A0A818U6T9-F1
#
_cell.length_a   1.000
_cell.length_b   1.000
_cell.length_c   1.000
_cell.angle_alpha   90.00
_cell.angle_beta   90.00
_cell.angle_gamma   90.00
#
_symmetry.space_group_name_H-M   'P 1'
#
loop_
_entity.id
_entity.type
_entity.pdbx_description
1 polymer ?
#
loop_
_entity_poly.entity_id
_entity_poly.type
_entity_poly.pdbx_seq_one_letter_code
_entity_poly.pdbx_strand_id
1 'polypeptide(L)'
;MSSKLLNTTSGNSISFPSISLFPHSQNYIHIYFSINAISFPQKLQTTLTYSINKLNTIETDRIEFKLNLLCSQYLRRKTIDSMVFADLMSSGTLICQSQLRIPSYNQDFLSIINKIFVEKISSAASLYAETILGQPIALLFKSINSQSGILIDGKSTETHYLSNLME
;
A
#
# COMPACT_ATOMS: atom_id res chain seq x y z
N MET A 1 -18.82 -24.56 0.29
CA MET A 1 -18.38 -23.93 -0.97
C MET A 1 -16.88 -24.13 -1.09
N SER A 2 -16.43 -24.86 -2.11
CA SER A 2 -15.00 -25.13 -2.34
C SER A 2 -14.34 -23.88 -2.93
N SER A 3 -13.54 -23.16 -2.15
CA SER A 3 -12.70 -22.07 -2.67
C SER A 3 -11.59 -22.69 -3.52
N LYS A 4 -11.73 -22.60 -4.85
CA LYS A 4 -10.68 -23.05 -5.76
C LYS A 4 -9.61 -21.95 -5.80
N LEU A 5 -8.46 -22.21 -5.17
CA LEU A 5 -7.27 -21.36 -5.29
C LEU A 5 -6.80 -21.40 -6.75
N LEU A 6 -7.01 -20.30 -7.47
CA LEU A 6 -6.50 -20.11 -8.81
C LEU A 6 -5.07 -19.55 -8.69
N ASN A 7 -4.08 -20.44 -8.78
CA ASN A 7 -2.68 -20.03 -8.88
C ASN A 7 -2.42 -19.56 -10.31
N THR A 8 -2.40 -18.25 -10.52
CA THR A 8 -1.98 -17.65 -11.78
C THR A 8 -0.59 -17.05 -11.64
N THR A 9 0.35 -17.53 -12.46
CA THR A 9 1.61 -16.84 -12.72
C THR A 9 1.37 -15.53 -13.48
N SER A 10 2.33 -14.62 -13.43
CA SER A 10 2.25 -13.25 -13.97
C SER A 10 1.62 -13.18 -15.36
N GLY A 11 0.54 -12.40 -15.50
CA GLY A 11 -0.05 -12.05 -16.80
C GLY A 11 -1.28 -12.86 -17.22
N ASN A 12 -1.70 -13.87 -16.45
CA ASN A 12 -2.88 -14.66 -16.81
C ASN A 12 -4.18 -13.96 -16.38
N SER A 13 -5.15 -13.84 -17.30
CA SER A 13 -6.51 -13.40 -17.00
C SER A 13 -7.33 -14.55 -16.42
N ILE A 14 -8.09 -14.26 -15.37
CA ILE A 14 -9.06 -15.20 -14.79
C ILE A 14 -10.44 -14.76 -15.25
N SER A 15 -11.13 -15.62 -15.99
CA SER A 15 -12.52 -15.40 -16.38
C SER A 15 -13.45 -16.07 -15.38
N PHE A 16 -14.40 -15.31 -14.85
CA PHE A 16 -15.49 -15.83 -14.04
C PHE A 16 -16.63 -16.34 -14.94
N PRO A 17 -17.41 -17.34 -14.50
CA PRO A 17 -18.62 -17.72 -15.20
C PRO A 17 -19.57 -16.52 -15.34
N SER A 18 -20.32 -16.46 -16.44
CA SER A 18 -21.28 -15.40 -16.67
C SER A 18 -22.38 -15.43 -15.60
N ILE A 19 -22.71 -14.24 -15.07
CA ILE A 19 -23.75 -14.05 -14.06
C ILE A 19 -24.84 -13.18 -14.70
N SER A 20 -26.10 -13.62 -14.60
CA SER A 20 -27.26 -12.84 -15.03
C SER A 20 -27.84 -12.07 -13.85
N LEU A 21 -28.05 -10.77 -14.02
CA LEU A 21 -28.67 -9.91 -13.03
C LEU A 21 -30.15 -9.72 -13.38
N PHE A 22 -31.05 -10.09 -12.47
CA PHE A 22 -32.48 -9.79 -12.63
C PHE A 22 -32.77 -8.33 -12.24
N PRO A 23 -33.84 -7.72 -12.78
CA PRO A 23 -34.28 -6.40 -12.35
C PRO A 23 -34.45 -6.35 -10.82
N HIS A 24 -33.95 -5.28 -10.19
CA HIS A 24 -34.00 -5.07 -8.74
C HIS A 24 -33.21 -6.10 -7.90
N SER A 25 -32.39 -6.96 -8.53
CA SER A 25 -31.49 -7.86 -7.80
C SER A 25 -30.16 -7.21 -7.49
N GLN A 26 -29.54 -7.65 -6.39
CA GLN A 26 -28.16 -7.31 -6.03
C GLN A 26 -27.36 -8.61 -5.98
N ASN A 27 -26.23 -8.65 -6.67
CA ASN A 27 -25.30 -9.78 -6.64
C ASN A 27 -23.93 -9.26 -6.21
N TYR A 28 -23.23 -10.07 -5.41
CA TYR A 28 -21.91 -9.76 -4.89
C TYR A 28 -20.89 -10.76 -5.40
N ILE A 29 -19.76 -10.26 -5.90
CA ILE A 29 -18.62 -11.08 -6.29
C ILE A 29 -17.51 -10.81 -5.27
N HIS A 30 -17.06 -11.88 -4.60
CA HIS A 30 -15.93 -11.83 -3.69
C HIS A 30 -14.72 -12.45 -4.36
N ILE A 31 -13.67 -11.66 -4.53
CA ILE A 31 -12.39 -12.12 -5.08
C ILE A 31 -11.38 -12.11 -3.95
N TYR A 32 -10.87 -13.30 -3.62
CA TYR A 32 -9.78 -13.47 -2.67
C TYR A 32 -8.50 -13.76 -3.45
N PHE A 33 -7.46 -12.99 -3.19
CA PHE A 33 -6.12 -13.23 -3.71
C PHE A 33 -5.10 -13.18 -2.57
N SER A 34 -4.04 -13.96 -2.73
CA SER A 34 -2.90 -13.98 -1.81
C SER A 34 -1.75 -13.20 -2.41
N ILE A 35 -1.06 -12.43 -1.57
CA ILE A 35 0.11 -11.67 -1.94
C ILE A 35 1.32 -12.47 -1.49
N ASN A 36 2.12 -12.97 -2.44
CA ASN A 36 3.25 -13.84 -2.15
C ASN A 36 4.54 -13.06 -1.83
N ALA A 37 4.67 -11.83 -2.35
CA ALA A 37 5.83 -10.97 -2.15
C ALA A 37 5.36 -9.54 -1.87
N ILE A 38 5.74 -9.01 -0.70
CA ILE A 38 5.37 -7.66 -0.26
C ILE A 38 6.42 -6.60 -0.57
N SER A 39 7.63 -7.02 -0.96
CA SER A 39 8.75 -6.13 -1.28
C SER A 39 8.55 -5.31 -2.53
N PHE A 40 7.58 -5.65 -3.38
CA PHE A 40 7.29 -4.95 -4.62
C PHE A 40 5.81 -4.53 -4.68
N PRO A 41 5.50 -3.35 -5.21
CA PRO A 41 4.13 -2.93 -5.43
C PRO A 41 3.49 -3.85 -6.47
N GLN A 42 2.22 -4.16 -6.26
CA GLN A 42 1.45 -5.02 -7.16
C GLN A 42 0.26 -4.25 -7.72
N LYS A 43 -0.20 -4.67 -8.89
CA LYS A 43 -1.32 -4.04 -9.57
C LYS A 43 -2.27 -5.09 -10.09
N LEU A 44 -3.51 -5.03 -9.64
CA LEU A 44 -4.61 -5.81 -10.17
C LEU A 44 -5.42 -4.93 -11.12
N GLN A 45 -5.32 -5.21 -12.41
CA GLN A 45 -6.14 -4.56 -13.42
C GLN A 45 -7.31 -5.48 -13.75
N THR A 46 -8.52 -4.94 -13.65
CA THR A 46 -9.76 -5.67 -13.88
C THR A 46 -10.55 -5.03 -15.00
N THR A 47 -11.14 -5.85 -15.84
CA THR A 47 -12.12 -5.47 -16.85
C THR A 47 -13.39 -6.27 -16.58
N LEU A 48 -14.48 -5.57 -16.33
CA LEU A 48 -15.82 -6.14 -16.22
C LEU A 48 -16.58 -5.80 -17.49
N THR A 49 -16.95 -6.82 -18.25
CA THR A 49 -17.79 -6.68 -19.45
C THR A 49 -19.19 -7.16 -19.12
N TYR A 50 -20.20 -6.38 -19.48
CA TYR A 50 -21.60 -6.77 -19.31
C TYR A 50 -22.37 -6.53 -20.60
N SER A 51 -23.42 -7.32 -20.81
CA SER A 51 -24.34 -7.17 -21.93
C SER A 51 -25.78 -7.00 -21.44
N ILE A 52 -26.51 -6.11 -22.09
CA ILE A 52 -27.93 -5.86 -21.86
C ILE A 52 -28.68 -6.34 -23.08
N ASN A 53 -29.50 -7.38 -22.90
CA ASN A 53 -30.39 -7.88 -23.94
C ASN A 53 -31.64 -7.00 -24.00
N LYS A 54 -31.79 -6.24 -25.09
CA LYS A 54 -33.02 -5.53 -25.46
C LYS A 54 -33.81 -6.38 -26.46
N LEU A 55 -35.07 -6.04 -26.70
CA LEU A 55 -36.01 -6.81 -27.53
C LEU A 55 -35.43 -7.30 -28.87
N ASN A 56 -34.60 -6.48 -29.53
CA ASN A 56 -34.02 -6.79 -30.85
C ASN A 56 -32.49 -6.61 -30.93
N THR A 57 -31.83 -6.17 -29.86
CA THR A 57 -30.40 -5.83 -29.87
C THR A 57 -29.72 -6.23 -28.57
N ILE A 58 -28.43 -6.58 -28.66
CA ILE A 58 -27.57 -6.80 -27.50
C ILE A 58 -26.61 -5.61 -27.43
N GLU A 59 -26.69 -4.82 -26.37
CA GLU A 59 -25.71 -3.77 -26.08
C GLU A 59 -24.65 -4.34 -25.15
N THR A 60 -23.37 -4.14 -25.48
CA THR A 60 -22.24 -4.59 -24.65
C THR A 60 -21.45 -3.39 -24.18
N ASP A 61 -21.07 -3.37 -22.91
CA ASP A 61 -20.27 -2.32 -22.31
C ASP A 61 -19.18 -2.90 -21.41
N ARG A 62 -18.20 -2.07 -21.06
CA ARG A 62 -17.03 -2.43 -20.25
C ARG A 62 -16.72 -1.41 -19.17
N ILE A 63 -16.38 -1.92 -18.00
CA ILE A 63 -15.88 -1.16 -16.86
C ILE A 63 -14.46 -1.62 -16.58
N GLU A 64 -13.51 -0.69 -16.54
CA GLU A 64 -12.12 -0.97 -16.23
C GLU A 64 -11.73 -0.29 -14.92
N PHE A 65 -11.14 -1.04 -13.99
CA PHE A 65 -10.60 -0.49 -12.76
C PHE A 65 -9.24 -1.11 -12.42
N LYS A 66 -8.43 -0.35 -11.68
CA LYS A 66 -7.07 -0.71 -11.29
C LYS A 66 -6.97 -0.62 -9.77
N LEU A 67 -6.65 -1.73 -9.12
CA LEU A 67 -6.30 -1.77 -7.71
C LEU A 67 -4.79 -1.79 -7.59
N ASN A 68 -4.23 -0.70 -7.06
CA ASN A 68 -2.80 -0.59 -6.76
C ASN A 68 -2.57 -1.02 -5.31
N LEU A 69 -1.75 -2.06 -5.13
CA LEU A 69 -1.38 -2.62 -3.85
C LEU A 69 0.05 -2.17 -3.53
N LEU A 70 0.16 -1.03 -2.85
CA LEU A 70 1.44 -0.38 -2.53
C LEU A 70 2.10 -1.05 -1.31
N CYS A 71 3.43 -1.02 -1.23
CA CYS A 71 4.17 -1.56 -0.08
C CYS A 71 3.71 -0.94 1.25
N SER A 72 3.33 0.34 1.26
CA SER A 72 2.80 1.02 2.46
C SER A 72 1.55 0.37 3.06
N GLN A 73 0.75 -0.36 2.27
CA GLN A 73 -0.45 -1.05 2.74
C GLN A 73 -0.14 -2.29 3.60
N TYR A 74 1.10 -2.80 3.53
CA TYR A 74 1.53 -3.95 4.30
C TYR A 74 2.21 -3.58 5.63
N LEU A 75 2.08 -2.33 6.06
CA LEU A 75 2.64 -1.87 7.33
C LEU A 75 1.64 -1.98 8.47
N ARG A 76 2.10 -2.56 9.58
CA ARG A 76 1.45 -2.55 10.88
C ARG A 76 2.24 -1.62 11.79
N ARG A 77 1.66 -0.46 12.07
CA ARG A 77 2.25 0.53 12.98
C ARG A 77 2.39 -0.05 14.38
N LYS A 78 3.51 0.24 15.04
CA LYS A 78 3.75 -0.13 16.43
C LYS A 78 4.32 1.05 17.20
N THR A 79 3.85 1.24 18.42
CA THR A 79 4.39 2.23 19.34
C THR A 79 5.59 1.63 20.06
N ILE A 80 6.73 2.31 20.01
CA ILE A 80 7.92 1.98 20.78
C ILE A 80 8.39 3.24 21.51
N ASP A 81 9.17 3.05 22.57
CA ASP A 81 9.80 4.15 23.29
C ASP A 81 10.82 4.89 22.41
N SER A 82 11.00 6.18 22.67
CA SER A 82 11.88 7.05 21.91
C SER A 82 13.35 6.65 22.00
N MET A 83 13.80 6.17 23.17
CA MET A 83 15.16 5.66 23.34
C MET A 83 15.36 4.39 22.51
N VAL A 84 14.37 3.50 22.50
CA VAL A 84 14.41 2.27 21.69
C VAL A 84 14.43 2.60 20.19
N PHE A 85 13.67 3.60 19.75
CA PHE A 85 13.71 4.06 18.36
C PHE A 85 15.09 4.64 17.99
N ALA A 86 15.66 5.49 18.86
CA ALA A 86 16.98 6.08 18.66
C ALA A 86 18.08 5.01 18.59
N ASP A 87 18.01 4.00 19.45
CA ASP A 87 18.91 2.85 19.45
C ASP A 87 18.75 2.02 18.17
N LEU A 88 17.52 1.75 17.70
CA LEU A 88 17.28 1.06 16.43
C LEU A 88 17.87 1.81 15.23
N MET A 89 17.76 3.14 15.23
CA MET A 89 18.31 3.98 14.16
C MET A 89 19.84 4.06 14.17
N SER A 90 20.49 3.85 15.32
CA SER A 90 21.96 4.00 15.49
C SER A 90 22.73 2.67 15.60
N SER A 91 22.11 1.61 16.11
CA SER A 91 22.75 0.32 16.44
C SER A 91 23.24 -0.51 15.25
N GLY A 92 22.91 -0.13 14.01
CA GLY A 92 23.24 -0.92 12.82
C GLY A 92 22.40 -2.19 12.65
N THR A 93 21.43 -2.45 13.55
CA THR A 93 20.49 -3.58 13.46
C THR A 93 19.68 -3.55 12.16
N LEU A 94 19.26 -2.35 11.76
CA LEU A 94 18.62 -2.10 10.48
C LEU A 94 19.71 -1.77 9.44
N ILE A 95 20.09 -2.78 8.67
CA ILE A 95 21.22 -2.74 7.73
C ILE A 95 20.93 -1.93 6.46
N CYS A 96 19.66 -1.85 6.05
CA CYS A 96 19.23 -1.16 4.85
C CYS A 96 18.89 0.29 5.19
N GLN A 97 19.26 1.22 4.31
CA GLN A 97 18.93 2.64 4.44
C GLN A 97 18.47 3.21 3.11
N SER A 98 17.49 4.10 3.16
CA SER A 98 17.00 4.87 2.00
C SER A 98 16.59 6.26 2.48
N GLN A 99 16.61 7.23 1.56
CA GLN A 99 16.27 8.61 1.86
C GLN A 99 15.37 9.18 0.77
N LEU A 100 14.25 9.79 1.17
CA LEU A 100 13.32 10.46 0.26
C LEU A 100 13.23 11.94 0.65
N ARG A 101 13.40 12.83 -0.34
CA ARG A 101 13.24 14.27 -0.16
C ARG A 101 11.99 14.76 -0.91
N ILE A 102 11.06 15.33 -0.16
CA ILE A 102 9.84 15.95 -0.69
C ILE A 102 10.04 17.47 -0.61
N PRO A 103 10.27 18.16 -1.74
CA PRO A 103 10.70 19.56 -1.76
C PRO A 103 9.62 20.54 -1.29
N SER A 104 8.34 20.18 -1.44
CA SER A 104 7.20 20.95 -0.96
C SER A 104 6.02 20.01 -0.67
N TYR A 105 5.31 20.26 0.43
CA TYR A 105 4.07 19.56 0.78
C TYR A 105 2.95 20.53 1.13
N ASN A 106 1.69 20.13 0.93
CA ASN A 106 0.52 20.93 1.30
C ASN A 106 0.20 20.81 2.80
N GLN A 107 -0.53 21.77 3.38
CA GLN A 107 -0.87 21.76 4.82
C GLN A 107 -1.60 20.48 5.27
N ASP A 108 -2.38 19.85 4.38
CA ASP A 108 -3.07 18.58 4.64
C ASP A 108 -2.10 17.44 4.94
N PHE A 109 -0.92 17.43 4.29
CA PHE A 109 0.12 16.45 4.56
C PHE A 109 0.54 16.48 6.03
N LEU A 110 0.76 17.66 6.62
CA LEU A 110 1.11 17.77 8.05
C LEU A 110 0.01 17.25 8.98
N SER A 111 -1.25 17.48 8.62
CA SER A 111 -2.39 16.96 9.38
C SER A 111 -2.43 15.43 9.36
N ILE A 112 -2.14 14.83 8.20
CA ILE A 112 -2.04 13.37 8.03
C ILE A 112 -0.85 12.82 8.81
N ILE A 113 0.32 13.45 8.68
CA ILE A 113 1.54 13.16 9.44
C ILE A 113 1.24 13.11 10.95
N ASN A 114 0.60 14.15 11.50
CA ASN A 114 0.30 14.22 12.94
C ASN A 114 -0.58 13.07 13.45
N LYS A 115 -1.33 12.38 12.58
CA LYS A 115 -2.15 11.21 12.95
C LYS A 115 -1.41 9.89 12.82
N ILE A 116 -0.31 9.87 12.09
CA ILE A 116 0.41 8.65 11.71
C ILE A 116 1.60 8.40 12.63
N PHE A 117 2.31 9.46 13.04
CA PHE A 117 3.55 9.37 13.82
C PHE A 117 3.34 9.18 15.32
N VAL A 118 4.27 8.45 15.92
CA VAL A 118 4.22 8.06 17.34
C VAL A 118 4.87 9.14 18.22
N GLU A 119 5.93 9.77 17.73
CA GLU A 119 6.67 10.78 18.47
C GLU A 119 6.99 11.98 17.58
N LYS A 120 6.90 13.18 18.15
CA LYS A 120 7.20 14.45 17.48
C LYS A 120 8.01 15.35 18.39
N ILE A 121 9.18 15.78 17.92
CA ILE A 121 10.02 16.77 18.59
C ILE A 121 10.21 17.91 17.59
N SER A 122 9.57 19.05 17.86
CA SER A 122 9.67 20.32 17.10
C SER A 122 9.65 20.18 15.56
N SER A 123 10.80 19.90 14.95
CA SER A 123 11.05 19.77 13.51
C SER A 123 11.18 18.33 12.98
N ALA A 124 11.00 17.32 13.84
CA ALA A 124 11.13 15.91 13.48
C ALA A 124 9.96 15.06 13.99
N ALA A 125 9.68 13.96 13.31
CA ALA A 125 8.71 12.95 13.71
C ALA A 125 9.20 11.54 13.38
N SER A 126 8.81 10.54 14.17
CA SER A 126 9.23 9.15 13.97
C SER A 126 8.04 8.20 13.80
N LEU A 127 8.22 7.21 12.92
CA LEU A 127 7.33 6.06 12.76
C LEU A 127 8.15 4.79 12.87
N TYR A 128 7.74 3.93 13.80
CA TYR A 128 8.09 2.53 13.78
C TYR A 128 6.92 1.70 13.28
N ALA A 129 7.21 0.78 12.37
CA ALA A 129 6.24 -0.16 11.85
C ALA A 129 6.91 -1.51 11.61
N GLU A 130 6.09 -2.54 11.46
CA GLU A 130 6.52 -3.83 10.96
C GLU A 130 5.73 -4.16 9.71
N THR A 131 6.35 -4.87 8.77
CA THR A 131 5.61 -5.45 7.66
C THR A 131 4.64 -6.52 8.17
N ILE A 132 3.68 -6.95 7.33
CA ILE A 132 2.82 -8.09 7.66
C ILE A 132 3.62 -9.38 7.93
N LEU A 133 4.87 -9.46 7.46
CA LEU A 133 5.79 -10.58 7.73
C LEU A 133 6.66 -10.36 8.98
N GLY A 134 6.48 -9.26 9.71
CA GLY A 134 7.19 -8.96 10.95
C GLY A 134 8.57 -8.30 10.75
N GLN A 135 8.89 -7.82 9.55
CA GLN A 135 10.16 -7.15 9.30
C GLN A 135 10.09 -5.69 9.80
N PRO A 136 11.04 -5.22 10.62
CA PRO A 136 11.00 -3.90 11.21
C PRO A 136 11.34 -2.81 10.19
N ILE A 137 10.65 -1.68 10.31
CA ILE A 137 10.87 -0.46 9.52
C ILE A 137 10.84 0.74 10.46
N ALA A 138 11.89 1.54 10.40
CA ALA A 138 12.01 2.80 11.12
C ALA A 138 12.11 3.94 10.12
N LEU A 139 11.20 4.91 10.22
CA LEU A 139 11.19 6.10 9.38
C LEU A 139 11.31 7.34 10.27
N LEU A 140 12.25 8.21 9.92
CA LEU A 140 12.50 9.48 10.58
C LEU A 140 12.23 10.63 9.62
N PHE A 141 11.28 11.47 9.97
CA PHE A 141 10.83 12.61 9.18
C PHE A 141 11.48 13.86 9.76
N LYS A 142 12.10 14.68 8.92
CA LYS A 142 12.73 15.94 9.30
C LYS A 142 12.23 17.06 8.40
N SER A 143 11.77 18.15 8.99
CA SER A 143 11.40 19.34 8.23
C SER A 143 12.66 19.98 7.62
N ILE A 144 12.60 20.30 6.33
CA ILE A 144 13.64 21.03 5.61
C ILE A 144 13.08 22.40 5.23
N ASN A 145 13.65 23.45 5.82
CA ASN A 145 13.39 24.88 5.52
C ASN A 145 11.98 25.41 5.84
N SER A 146 11.85 26.74 5.85
CA SER A 146 10.60 27.49 6.06
C SER A 146 9.54 27.28 4.97
N GLN A 147 9.89 26.60 3.87
CA GLN A 147 9.04 26.36 2.69
C GLN A 147 8.31 25.02 2.72
N SER A 148 8.15 24.40 3.90
CA SER A 148 7.40 23.15 4.06
C SER A 148 7.93 22.02 3.16
N GLY A 149 9.23 21.71 3.25
CA GLY A 149 9.83 20.49 2.69
C GLY A 149 10.06 19.44 3.76
N ILE A 150 10.09 18.15 3.41
CA ILE A 150 10.36 17.04 4.34
C ILE A 150 11.45 16.14 3.79
N LEU A 151 12.37 15.75 4.66
CA LEU A 151 13.31 14.66 4.49
C LEU A 151 12.78 13.45 5.23
N ILE A 152 12.83 12.28 4.60
CA ILE A 152 12.47 11.02 5.21
C ILE A 152 13.71 10.14 5.16
N ASP A 153 14.26 9.81 6.32
CA ASP A 153 15.31 8.81 6.47
C ASP A 153 14.65 7.50 6.87
N GLY A 154 14.78 6.48 6.04
CA GLY A 154 14.24 5.16 6.30
C GLY A 154 15.32 4.13 6.56
N LYS A 155 15.05 3.23 7.50
CA LYS A 155 15.86 2.04 7.75
C LYS A 155 15.01 0.78 7.87
N SER A 156 15.57 -0.34 7.42
CA SER A 156 14.90 -1.65 7.40
C SER A 156 15.94 -2.78 7.42
N THR A 157 15.44 -4.02 7.44
CA THR A 157 16.23 -5.24 7.20
C THR A 157 16.18 -5.72 5.75
N GLU A 158 15.30 -5.15 4.91
CA GLU A 158 15.11 -5.55 3.51
C GLU A 158 15.15 -4.32 2.58
N THR A 159 16.08 -4.33 1.63
CA THR A 159 16.39 -3.18 0.76
C THR A 159 15.28 -2.91 -0.25
N HIS A 160 14.74 -3.94 -0.90
CA HIS A 160 13.76 -3.75 -1.97
C HIS A 160 12.46 -3.19 -1.43
N TYR A 161 11.98 -3.70 -0.30
CA TYR A 161 10.80 -3.18 0.38
C TYR A 161 11.00 -1.71 0.78
N LEU A 162 12.15 -1.38 1.37
CA LEU A 162 12.42 -0.01 1.81
C LEU A 162 12.49 0.97 0.63
N SER A 163 13.11 0.56 -0.48
CA SER A 163 13.15 1.35 -1.71
C SER A 163 11.74 1.59 -2.24
N ASN A 164 10.95 0.53 -2.46
CA ASN A 164 9.60 0.63 -3.01
C ASN A 164 8.61 1.33 -2.06
N LEU A 165 8.87 1.33 -0.75
CA LEU A 165 8.09 2.10 0.22
C LEU A 165 8.35 3.61 0.11
N MET A 166 9.55 4.00 -0.31
CA MET A 166 10.05 5.37 -0.33
C MET A 166 10.14 5.98 -1.74
N GLU A 167 9.48 5.35 -2.72
CA GLU A 167 9.19 5.92 -4.05
C GLU A 167 7.92 6.78 -4.04
#